data_AF-A0A9D4VUX3-F1
#
_entry.id   AF-A0A9D4VUX3-F1
#
_cell.length_a   1.000
_cell.length_b   1.000
_cell.length_c   1.000
_cell.angle_alpha   90.00
_cell.angle_beta   90.00
_cell.angle_gamma   90.00
#
_symmetry.space_group_name_H-M   'P 1'
#
loop_
_entity.id
_entity.type
_entity.pdbx_description
1 polymer ?
#
loop_
_entity_poly.entity_id
_entity_poly.type
_entity_poly.pdbx_seq_one_letter_code
_entity_poly.pdbx_strand_id
1 'polypeptide(L)'
;YTSNYAANIPHSNNDTSKSTYFKDTHVNLTTERNGIPIGPRAASPWLFVYPRGIQELLLYTKTKYNNPLIYITENGMDEFNDPTLSLEEALSDTYRIDYFYRHLYYISSAI
;
A
#
# COMPACT_ATOMS: atom_id res chain seq x y z
N TYR A 1 0.55 5.46 -0.49
CA TYR A 1 -0.34 4.27 -0.56
C TYR A 1 0.51 3.00 -0.58
N THR A 2 0.14 2.00 0.21
CA THR A 2 0.83 0.71 0.34
C THR A 2 -0.15 -0.44 0.05
N SER A 3 0.37 -1.60 -0.37
CA SER A 3 -0.41 -2.84 -0.48
C SER A 3 0.26 -3.96 0.32
N ASN A 4 -0.56 -4.89 0.81
CA ASN A 4 -0.12 -6.08 1.52
C ASN A 4 -0.84 -7.30 0.96
N TYR A 5 -0.20 -8.46 1.01
CA TYR A 5 -0.94 -9.72 0.96
C TYR A 5 -1.71 -9.92 2.27
N ALA A 6 -2.87 -10.54 2.17
CA ALA A 6 -3.72 -10.87 3.31
C ALA A 6 -4.07 -12.36 3.30
N ALA A 7 -4.04 -12.98 4.47
CA ALA A 7 -4.49 -14.35 4.68
C ALA A 7 -5.37 -14.43 5.93
N ASN A 8 -6.41 -15.27 5.89
CA ASN A 8 -7.28 -15.51 7.04
C ASN A 8 -6.50 -16.22 8.16
N ILE A 9 -6.63 -15.74 9.40
CA ILE A 9 -6.17 -16.44 10.60
C ILE A 9 -7.39 -17.12 11.25
N PRO A 10 -7.45 -18.46 11.27
CA PRO A 10 -8.56 -19.16 11.92
C PRO A 10 -8.65 -18.77 13.41
N HIS A 11 -9.88 -18.50 13.86
CA HIS A 11 -10.13 -18.23 15.28
C HIS A 11 -9.84 -19.49 16.12
N SER A 12 -8.98 -19.36 17.12
CA SER A 12 -8.70 -20.43 18.08
C SER A 12 -9.47 -20.16 19.37
N ASN A 13 -10.40 -21.04 19.72
CA ASN A 13 -11.16 -20.96 20.98
C ASN A 13 -10.28 -21.08 22.23
N ASN A 14 -9.01 -21.49 22.07
CA ASN A 14 -8.03 -21.64 23.15
C ASN A 14 -6.95 -20.54 23.13
N ASP A 15 -7.10 -19.50 22.31
CA ASP A 15 -6.17 -18.36 22.34
C ASP A 15 -6.39 -17.51 23.60
N THR A 16 -5.55 -17.74 24.60
CA THR A 16 -5.53 -16.99 25.87
C THR A 16 -4.68 -15.73 25.82
N SER A 17 -4.09 -15.42 24.66
CA SER A 17 -3.25 -14.25 24.50
C SER A 17 -4.06 -12.96 24.57
N LYS A 18 -3.43 -11.87 25.00
CA LYS A 18 -4.08 -10.58 25.14
C LYS A 18 -4.63 -10.09 23.79
N SER A 19 -5.89 -9.69 23.77
CA SER A 19 -6.51 -9.04 22.62
C SER A 19 -5.80 -7.72 22.29
N THR A 20 -5.60 -7.47 21.00
CA THR A 20 -5.00 -6.24 20.47
C THR A 20 -5.77 -5.80 19.23
N TYR A 21 -5.67 -4.51 18.89
CA TYR A 21 -6.22 -3.95 17.66
C TYR A 21 -5.87 -4.79 16.41
N PHE A 22 -4.64 -5.30 16.33
CA PHE A 22 -4.20 -6.10 15.20
C PHE A 22 -4.82 -7.50 15.15
N LYS A 23 -5.05 -8.14 16.29
CA LYS A 23 -5.65 -9.48 16.37
C LYS A 23 -7.13 -9.52 16.08
N ASP A 24 -7.84 -8.42 16.34
CA ASP A 24 -9.29 -8.31 16.13
C ASP A 24 -9.70 -8.47 14.66
N THR A 25 -8.78 -8.16 13.73
CA THR A 25 -9.06 -8.28 12.30
C THR A 25 -9.11 -9.72 11.78
N HIS A 26 -8.54 -10.69 12.52
CA HIS A 26 -8.31 -12.07 12.07
C HIS A 26 -7.60 -12.19 10.71
N VAL A 27 -6.78 -11.19 10.35
CA VAL A 27 -6.00 -11.18 9.12
C VAL A 27 -4.50 -11.21 9.42
N ASN A 28 -3.78 -12.10 8.75
CA ASN A 28 -2.33 -12.04 8.65
C ASN A 28 -1.96 -11.19 7.44
N LEU A 29 -1.30 -10.05 7.70
CA LEU A 29 -0.79 -9.17 6.65
C LEU A 29 0.71 -9.40 6.46
N THR A 30 1.12 -9.47 5.20
CA THR A 30 2.55 -9.56 4.84
C THR A 30 2.83 -8.77 3.58
N THR A 31 4.00 -8.16 3.51
CA THR A 31 4.50 -7.47 2.31
C THR A 31 5.25 -8.43 1.39
N GLU A 32 5.47 -9.67 1.83
CA GLU A 32 6.22 -10.69 1.08
C GLU A 32 5.42 -11.99 0.93
N ARG A 33 5.60 -12.65 -0.21
CA ARG A 33 5.07 -13.98 -0.50
C ARG A 33 6.19 -14.84 -1.07
N ASN A 34 6.49 -15.96 -0.41
CA ASN A 34 7.60 -16.86 -0.78
C ASN A 34 8.96 -16.14 -0.87
N GLY A 35 9.22 -15.19 0.03
CA GLY A 35 10.44 -14.37 0.04
C GLY A 35 10.50 -13.30 -1.06
N ILE A 36 9.41 -13.09 -1.81
CA ILE A 36 9.32 -12.06 -2.85
C ILE A 36 8.44 -10.93 -2.34
N PRO A 37 8.96 -9.69 -2.23
CA PRO A 37 8.15 -8.54 -1.84
C PRO A 37 7.09 -8.21 -2.90
N ILE A 38 5.94 -7.71 -2.45
CA ILE A 38 4.84 -7.28 -3.31
C ILE A 38 5.23 -6.16 -4.27
N GLY A 39 6.23 -5.37 -3.89
CA GLY A 39 6.83 -4.32 -4.71
C GLY A 39 8.03 -3.68 -4.01
N PRO A 40 8.67 -2.69 -4.63
CA PRO A 40 9.76 -1.94 -4.01
C PRO A 40 9.32 -1.26 -2.71
N ARG A 41 10.20 -1.26 -1.70
CA ARG A 41 9.98 -0.54 -0.45
C ARG A 41 10.48 0.90 -0.60
N ALA A 42 9.67 1.87 -0.17
CA ALA A 42 10.08 3.27 -0.06
C ALA A 42 10.96 3.48 1.20
N ALA A 43 11.17 4.72 1.62
CA ALA A 43 12.00 5.00 2.80
C ALA A 43 11.36 4.48 4.08
N SER A 44 10.05 4.69 4.24
CA SER A 44 9.28 4.16 5.35
C SER A 44 9.21 2.62 5.33
N PRO A 45 9.41 1.94 6.49
CA PRO A 45 9.44 0.48 6.55
C PRO A 45 8.10 -0.18 6.23
N TRP A 46 7.00 0.57 6.31
CA TRP A 46 5.64 0.08 6.05
C TRP A 46 5.14 0.33 4.62
N LEU A 47 5.88 1.11 3.82
CA LEU A 47 5.43 1.58 2.52
C LEU A 47 6.03 0.76 1.38
N PHE A 48 5.19 -0.06 0.73
CA PHE A 48 5.55 -0.90 -0.41
C PHE A 48 4.73 -0.49 -1.64
N VAL A 49 5.43 -0.22 -2.74
CA VAL A 49 4.89 0.38 -3.95
C VAL A 49 4.25 -0.69 -4.83
N TYR A 50 2.91 -0.71 -4.89
CA TYR A 50 2.15 -1.62 -5.76
C TYR A 50 1.00 -0.88 -6.47
N PRO A 51 1.27 -0.23 -7.62
CA PRO A 51 0.31 0.66 -8.29
C PRO A 51 -1.01 -0.02 -8.68
N ARG A 52 -0.97 -1.31 -9.03
CA ARG A 52 -2.18 -2.07 -9.39
C ARG A 52 -3.16 -2.22 -8.22
N GLY A 53 -2.66 -2.20 -6.98
CA GLY A 53 -3.50 -2.34 -5.79
C GLY A 53 -4.56 -1.24 -5.66
N ILE A 54 -4.26 0.00 -6.09
CA ILE A 54 -5.24 1.09 -6.00
C ILE A 54 -6.38 0.91 -7.01
N GLN A 55 -6.10 0.37 -8.21
CA GLN A 55 -7.13 -0.01 -9.18
C GLN A 55 -8.05 -1.07 -8.59
N GLU A 56 -7.47 -2.13 -8.01
CA GLU A 56 -8.22 -3.23 -7.41
C GLU A 56 -9.09 -2.74 -6.24
N LEU A 57 -8.59 -1.81 -5.42
CA LEU A 57 -9.36 -1.17 -4.35
C LEU A 57 -10.54 -0.36 -4.88
N LEU A 58 -10.35 0.43 -5.94
CA LEU A 58 -11.41 1.23 -6.55
C LEU A 58 -12.50 0.34 -7.15
N LEU A 59 -12.12 -0.69 -7.91
CA LEU A 59 -13.05 -1.65 -8.51
C LEU A 59 -13.80 -2.46 -7.45
N TYR A 60 -13.11 -2.87 -6.37
CA TYR A 60 -13.75 -3.53 -5.24
C TYR A 60 -14.77 -2.60 -4.58
N THR A 61 -14.38 -1.37 -4.26
CA THR A 61 -15.27 -0.39 -3.62
C THR A 61 -16.50 -0.12 -4.47
N LYS A 62 -16.30 0.08 -5.78
CA LYS A 62 -17.37 0.26 -6.78
C LYS A 62 -18.35 -0.92 -6.78
N THR A 63 -17.84 -2.14 -6.83
CA THR A 63 -18.69 -3.35 -6.89
C THR A 63 -19.39 -3.62 -5.56
N LYS A 64 -18.66 -3.49 -4.44
CA LYS A 64 -19.13 -3.87 -3.11
C LYS A 64 -20.11 -2.87 -2.51
N TYR A 65 -19.94 -1.59 -2.79
CA TYR A 65 -20.70 -0.49 -2.16
C TYR A 65 -21.57 0.28 -3.15
N ASN A 66 -21.97 -0.36 -4.26
CA ASN A 66 -22.90 0.20 -5.24
C ASN A 66 -22.43 1.53 -5.87
N ASN A 67 -21.15 1.56 -6.27
CA ASN A 67 -20.51 2.65 -7.01
C ASN A 67 -20.77 4.06 -6.43
N PRO A 68 -20.37 4.32 -5.17
CA PRO A 68 -20.50 5.65 -4.59
C PRO A 68 -19.54 6.63 -5.28
N LEU A 69 -19.73 7.93 -5.03
CA LEU A 69 -18.70 8.92 -5.37
C LEU A 69 -17.46 8.68 -4.50
N ILE A 70 -16.31 8.46 -5.14
CA ILE A 70 -15.04 8.14 -4.47
C ILE A 70 -14.06 9.29 -4.70
N TYR A 71 -13.45 9.77 -3.61
CA TYR A 71 -12.31 10.69 -3.65
C TYR A 71 -11.08 9.97 -3.14
N ILE A 72 -9.96 10.13 -3.86
CA ILE A 72 -8.64 9.72 -3.37
C ILE A 72 -8.06 10.91 -2.62
N THR A 73 -8.18 10.91 -1.30
CA THR A 73 -7.70 12.02 -0.46
C THR A 73 -6.19 11.96 -0.23
N GLU A 74 -5.59 10.77 -0.29
CA GLU A 74 -4.16 10.57 -0.10
C GLU A 74 -3.61 9.50 -1.03
N ASN A 75 -2.51 9.82 -1.73
CA ASN A 75 -1.71 8.90 -2.51
C ASN A 75 -0.30 9.49 -2.63
N GLY A 76 0.74 8.74 -2.30
CA GLY A 76 2.10 9.28 -2.25
C GLY A 76 3.13 8.32 -1.64
N MET A 77 4.39 8.72 -1.77
CA MET A 77 5.55 8.04 -1.19
C MET A 77 6.61 8.99 -0.65
N ASP A 78 7.36 8.51 0.33
CA ASP A 78 8.52 9.17 0.90
C ASP A 78 9.84 8.67 0.28
N GLU A 79 10.89 9.47 0.43
CA GLU A 79 12.25 9.14 0.03
C GLU A 79 13.18 9.17 1.23
N PHE A 80 14.35 8.54 1.09
CA PHE A 80 15.34 8.53 2.16
C PHE A 80 15.87 9.93 2.35
N ASN A 81 15.89 10.39 3.60
CA ASN A 81 16.51 11.67 3.91
C ASN A 81 18.04 11.51 3.92
N ASP A 82 18.68 12.00 2.88
CA ASP A 82 20.14 12.07 2.78
C ASP A 82 20.60 13.54 2.81
N PRO A 83 21.13 14.03 3.96
CA PRO A 83 21.56 15.42 4.11
C PRO A 83 22.86 15.72 3.37
N THR A 84 23.50 14.73 2.74
CA THR A 84 24.75 14.92 1.99
C THR A 84 24.52 15.31 0.53
N LEU A 85 23.31 15.14 0.02
CA LEU A 85 22.93 15.52 -1.34
C LEU A 85 22.95 17.04 -1.53
N SER A 86 23.38 17.48 -2.71
CA SER A 86 23.13 18.84 -3.18
C SER A 86 21.63 19.07 -3.40
N LEU A 87 21.20 20.34 -3.48
CA LEU A 87 19.81 20.66 -3.78
C LEU A 87 19.35 20.08 -5.13
N GLU A 88 20.23 20.10 -6.14
CA GLU A 88 19.92 19.55 -7.47
C GLU A 88 19.67 18.04 -7.39
N GLU A 89 20.52 17.30 -6.67
CA GLU A 89 20.35 15.86 -6.47
C GLU A 89 19.11 15.55 -5.63
N ALA A 90 18.86 16.32 -4.57
CA ALA A 90 17.67 16.15 -3.71
C ALA A 90 16.36 16.44 -4.44
N LEU A 91 16.37 17.28 -5.49
CA LEU A 91 15.23 17.54 -6.35
C LEU A 91 15.10 16.55 -7.51
N SER A 92 16.07 15.64 -7.70
CA SER A 92 16.06 14.61 -8.74
C SER A 92 15.17 13.42 -8.37
N ASP A 93 13.86 13.70 -8.36
CA ASP A 93 12.83 12.88 -7.73
C ASP A 93 12.22 11.81 -8.67
N THR A 94 13.10 11.02 -9.30
CA THR A 94 12.68 10.06 -10.34
C THR A 94 11.74 8.97 -9.82
N TYR A 95 11.91 8.52 -8.57
CA TYR A 95 11.09 7.46 -7.99
C TYR A 95 9.68 7.94 -7.65
N ARG A 96 9.51 9.13 -7.08
CA ARG A 96 8.17 9.69 -6.80
C ARG A 96 7.45 10.06 -8.09
N ILE A 97 8.15 10.53 -9.11
CA ILE A 97 7.58 10.75 -10.45
C ILE A 97 7.03 9.44 -11.03
N ASP A 98 7.83 8.36 -11.03
CA ASP A 98 7.37 7.04 -11.51
C ASP A 98 6.20 6.50 -10.68
N TYR A 99 6.25 6.67 -9.35
CA TYR A 99 5.16 6.32 -8.44
C TYR A 99 3.85 6.98 -8.85
N PHE A 100 3.84 8.30 -9.01
CA PHE A 100 2.63 9.04 -9.39
C PHE A 100 2.17 8.66 -10.79
N TYR A 101 3.07 8.58 -11.75
CA TYR A 101 2.75 8.18 -13.11
C TYR A 101 2.01 6.83 -13.14
N ARG A 102 2.55 5.81 -12.47
CA ARG A 102 1.94 4.48 -12.44
C ARG A 102 0.62 4.45 -11.66
N HIS A 103 0.54 5.08 -10.49
CA HIS A 103 -0.70 5.08 -9.70
C HIS A 103 -1.81 5.82 -10.43
N LEU A 104 -1.53 6.97 -11.03
CA LEU A 104 -2.52 7.72 -11.81
C LEU A 104 -2.97 6.95 -13.06
N TYR A 105 -2.06 6.24 -13.72
CA TYR A 105 -2.42 5.33 -14.82
C TYR A 105 -3.43 4.25 -14.37
N TYR A 106 -3.17 3.59 -13.24
CA TYR A 106 -4.05 2.55 -12.70
C TYR A 106 -5.39 3.11 -12.18
N ILE A 107 -5.38 4.31 -11.59
CA ILE A 107 -6.62 5.03 -11.23
C ILE A 107 -7.45 5.33 -12.47
N SER A 108 -6.83 5.89 -13.51
CA SER A 108 -7.53 6.18 -14.78
C SER A 108 -8.11 4.94 -15.43
N SER A 109 -7.45 3.79 -15.26
CA SER A 109 -7.91 2.49 -15.77
C SER A 109 -9.06 1.87 -14.94
N ALA A 110 -9.45 2.48 -13.82
CA ALA A 110 -10.51 2.01 -12.94
C ALA A 110 -11.85 2.76 -13.12
N ILE A 111 -11.84 3.85 -13.90
CA ILE A 111 -13.00 4.69 -14.21
C ILE A 111 -13.82 4.02 -15.31
#